data_AF-A0A183HK61-F1
#
_entry.id   AF-A0A183HK61-F1
#
_cell.length_a   1.000
_cell.length_b   1.000
_cell.length_c   1.000
_cell.angle_alpha   90.00
_cell.angle_beta   90.00
_cell.angle_gamma   90.00
#
_symmetry.space_group_name_H-M   'P 1'
#
loop_
_entity.id
_entity.type
_entity.pdbx_description
1 polymer ?
#
loop_
_entity_poly.entity_id
_entity_poly.type
_entity_poly.pdbx_seq_one_letter_code
_entity_poly.pdbx_strand_id
1 'polypeptide(L)'
;MLHEKLIDTKPSFSRATAAAMANSYLRCPVAFIFAIYLVLAFWGCKDLRIDLKEEYFLTKESEPRTFLENYRAEFGQYEEFLELVFDEPMDYLDPHRKNEILEILEWPVQNQLATKSVSWLKDFARFESTTVYDINPDTFVPIIGIVFLTAENHKKYRNDIIFDKFQTRIIGSRMYIELTAKGVEE
;
A
#
# COMPACT_ATOMS: atom_id res chain seq x y z
N MET A 1 -39.45 39.23 -56.88
CA MET A 1 -39.29 40.18 -55.75
C MET A 1 -39.94 39.71 -54.42
N LEU A 2 -40.24 38.42 -54.21
CA LEU A 2 -40.68 37.91 -52.89
C LEU A 2 -39.64 37.02 -52.19
N HIS A 3 -38.73 36.40 -52.93
CA HIS A 3 -37.71 35.50 -52.40
C HIS A 3 -36.56 36.22 -51.67
N GLU A 4 -36.29 37.49 -51.98
CA GLU A 4 -35.27 38.29 -51.29
C GLU A 4 -35.69 38.75 -49.89
N LYS A 5 -36.98 38.78 -49.57
CA LYS A 5 -37.49 39.25 -48.27
C LYS A 5 -37.60 38.16 -47.19
N LEU A 6 -37.35 36.90 -47.52
CA LEU A 6 -37.32 35.78 -46.57
C LEU A 6 -35.91 35.40 -46.13
N ILE A 7 -34.89 35.96 -46.75
CA ILE A 7 -33.51 35.78 -46.30
C ILE A 7 -33.29 36.83 -45.22
N ASP A 8 -33.51 36.42 -43.97
CA ASP A 8 -33.10 37.18 -42.79
C ASP A 8 -31.57 37.33 -42.82
N THR A 9 -31.13 38.43 -43.44
CA THR A 9 -29.75 38.89 -43.57
C THR A 9 -29.30 39.67 -42.33
N LYS A 10 -29.89 39.43 -41.16
CA LYS A 10 -29.30 39.93 -39.91
C LYS A 10 -28.02 39.15 -39.60
N PRO A 11 -26.86 39.82 -39.48
CA PRO A 11 -25.65 39.17 -39.02
C PRO A 11 -25.84 38.80 -37.54
N SER A 12 -26.23 37.55 -37.28
CA SER A 12 -26.22 37.04 -35.91
C SER A 12 -24.77 36.89 -35.45
N PHE A 13 -24.50 37.19 -34.18
CA PHE A 13 -23.17 37.00 -33.59
C PHE A 13 -22.66 35.57 -33.82
N SER A 14 -23.55 34.57 -33.76
CA SER A 14 -23.27 33.18 -34.08
C SER A 14 -22.84 32.93 -35.54
N ARG A 15 -23.38 33.67 -36.51
CA ARG A 15 -22.97 33.56 -37.93
C ARG A 15 -21.66 34.31 -38.19
N ALA A 16 -21.41 35.43 -37.50
CA ALA A 16 -20.15 36.15 -37.60
C ALA A 16 -18.99 35.34 -37.01
N THR A 17 -19.19 34.67 -35.86
CA THR A 17 -18.19 33.75 -35.29
C THR A 17 -18.00 32.50 -36.15
N ALA A 18 -19.08 31.94 -36.72
CA ALA A 18 -18.99 30.81 -37.64
C ALA A 18 -18.25 31.17 -38.94
N ALA A 19 -18.51 32.35 -39.51
CA ALA A 19 -17.82 32.83 -40.71
C ALA A 19 -16.35 33.17 -40.43
N ALA A 20 -16.04 33.72 -39.25
CA ALA A 20 -14.67 33.93 -38.80
C ALA A 20 -13.92 32.60 -38.61
N MET A 21 -14.53 31.61 -37.96
CA MET A 21 -13.95 30.25 -37.82
C MET A 21 -13.80 29.51 -39.15
N ALA A 22 -14.68 29.77 -40.12
CA ALA A 22 -14.62 29.17 -41.45
C ALA A 22 -13.49 29.72 -42.33
N ASN A 23 -12.87 30.84 -41.95
CA ASN A 23 -11.75 31.45 -42.66
C ASN A 23 -10.50 30.53 -42.61
N SER A 24 -9.94 30.18 -43.78
CA SER A 24 -8.79 29.28 -43.89
C SER A 24 -7.56 29.74 -43.09
N TYR A 25 -7.39 31.05 -42.91
CA TYR A 25 -6.30 31.62 -42.09
C TYR A 25 -6.43 31.34 -40.59
N LEU A 26 -7.65 31.12 -40.08
CA LEU A 26 -7.92 30.82 -38.67
C LEU A 26 -7.92 29.31 -38.37
N ARG A 27 -8.03 28.46 -39.39
CA ARG A 27 -8.00 26.99 -39.22
C ARG A 27 -6.63 26.48 -38.74
N CYS A 28 -5.55 26.99 -39.32
CA CYS A 28 -4.18 26.60 -38.94
C CYS A 28 -3.82 26.94 -37.49
N PRO A 29 -4.02 28.19 -36.99
CA PRO A 29 -3.72 28.50 -35.58
C PRO A 29 -4.64 27.77 -34.61
N VAL A 30 -5.92 27.56 -34.94
CA VAL A 30 -6.83 26.77 -34.10
C VAL A 30 -6.36 25.31 -34.02
N ALA A 31 -6.01 24.68 -35.15
CA ALA A 31 -5.46 23.33 -35.16
C ALA A 31 -4.16 23.22 -34.34
N PHE A 32 -3.30 24.25 -34.42
CA PHE A 32 -2.07 24.31 -33.63
C PHE A 32 -2.34 24.41 -32.12
N ILE A 33 -3.32 25.22 -31.69
CA ILE A 33 -3.75 25.31 -30.29
C ILE A 33 -4.31 23.96 -29.80
N PHE A 34 -5.12 23.28 -30.61
CA PHE A 34 -5.62 21.95 -30.27
C PHE A 34 -4.50 20.90 -30.19
N ALA A 35 -3.50 20.98 -31.07
CA ALA A 35 -2.33 20.10 -31.00
C ALA A 35 -1.52 20.34 -29.72
N ILE A 36 -1.29 21.61 -29.34
CA ILE A 36 -0.65 21.96 -28.06
C ILE A 36 -1.48 21.43 -26.87
N TYR A 37 -2.80 21.63 -26.90
CA TYR A 37 -3.69 21.13 -25.87
C TYR A 37 -3.61 19.61 -25.72
N LEU A 38 -3.60 18.87 -26.84
CA LEU A 38 -3.45 17.41 -26.82
C LEU A 38 -2.09 16.99 -26.23
N VAL A 39 -1.00 17.64 -26.62
CA VAL A 39 0.33 17.35 -26.05
C VAL A 39 0.34 17.60 -24.54
N LEU A 40 -0.26 18.71 -24.07
CA LEU A 40 -0.38 19.00 -22.64
C LEU A 40 -1.29 18.00 -21.91
N ALA A 41 -2.39 17.56 -22.52
CA ALA A 41 -3.27 16.55 -21.94
C ALA A 41 -2.56 15.20 -21.79
N PHE A 42 -1.88 14.72 -22.84
CA PHE A 42 -1.06 13.51 -22.77
C PHE A 42 0.06 13.64 -21.75
N TRP A 43 0.71 14.80 -21.68
CA TRP A 43 1.75 15.06 -20.68
C TRP A 43 1.18 15.11 -19.26
N GLY A 44 -0.02 15.66 -19.06
CA GLY A 44 -0.70 15.70 -17.76
C GLY A 44 -1.17 14.33 -17.28
N CYS A 45 -1.49 13.40 -18.20
CA CYS A 45 -1.82 12.02 -17.84
C CYS A 45 -0.67 11.28 -17.13
N LYS A 46 0.59 11.71 -17.31
CA LYS A 46 1.74 11.07 -16.64
C LYS A 46 1.73 11.26 -15.12
N ASP A 47 1.10 12.34 -14.63
CA ASP A 47 1.06 12.71 -13.21
C ASP A 47 -0.29 12.37 -12.56
N LEU A 48 -1.14 11.59 -13.24
CA LEU A 48 -2.43 11.17 -12.69
C LEU A 48 -2.20 10.11 -11.60
N ARG A 49 -2.09 10.55 -10.34
CA ARG A 49 -2.15 9.67 -9.17
C ARG A 49 -3.61 9.45 -8.79
N ILE A 50 -4.05 8.20 -8.78
CA ILE A 50 -5.35 7.81 -8.25
C ILE A 50 -5.17 7.55 -6.75
N ASP A 51 -5.52 8.55 -5.94
CA ASP A 51 -5.57 8.42 -4.48
C ASP A 51 -7.03 8.20 -4.06
N LEU A 52 -7.35 7.01 -3.58
CA LEU A 52 -8.70 6.64 -3.14
C LEU A 52 -8.68 6.46 -1.62
N LYS A 53 -9.12 7.49 -0.89
CA LYS A 53 -9.18 7.47 0.57
C LYS A 53 -10.60 7.24 1.06
N GLU A 54 -10.71 6.52 2.17
CA GLU A 54 -11.99 6.22 2.84
C GLU A 54 -12.78 7.49 3.18
N GLU A 55 -12.08 8.55 3.58
CA GLU A 55 -12.63 9.88 3.86
C GLU A 55 -13.39 10.50 2.68
N TYR A 56 -13.05 10.14 1.43
CA TYR A 56 -13.71 10.65 0.23
C TYR A 56 -15.11 10.06 0.01
N PHE A 57 -15.43 8.92 0.63
CA PHE A 57 -16.78 8.35 0.60
C PHE A 57 -17.72 8.98 1.63
N LEU A 58 -17.18 9.79 2.54
CA LEU A 58 -17.95 10.46 3.59
C LEU A 58 -18.26 11.91 3.22
N THR A 59 -19.41 12.40 3.68
CA THR A 59 -19.80 13.81 3.54
C THR A 59 -18.79 14.71 4.24
N LYS A 60 -18.43 15.83 3.60
CA LYS A 60 -17.34 16.74 4.01
C LYS A 60 -17.45 17.27 5.45
N GLU A 61 -18.67 17.37 5.99
CA GLU A 61 -18.93 17.93 7.34
C GLU A 61 -19.34 16.86 8.36
N SER A 62 -19.14 15.57 8.05
CA SER A 62 -19.54 14.51 8.97
C SER A 62 -18.47 14.23 10.02
N GLU A 63 -18.90 14.04 11.27
CA GLU A 63 -18.05 13.64 12.40
C GLU A 63 -17.13 12.44 12.09
N PRO A 64 -17.57 11.37 11.39
CA PRO A 64 -16.69 10.25 11.05
C PRO A 64 -15.54 10.64 10.12
N ARG A 65 -15.75 11.64 9.24
CA ARG A 65 -14.70 12.14 8.35
C ARG A 65 -13.63 12.88 9.16
N THR A 66 -14.05 13.76 10.05
CA THR A 66 -13.13 14.49 10.95
C THR A 66 -12.36 13.53 11.85
N PHE A 67 -13.02 12.47 12.34
CA PHE A 67 -12.36 11.41 13.08
C PHE A 67 -11.28 10.70 12.25
N LEU A 68 -11.58 10.28 11.02
CA LEU A 68 -10.61 9.59 10.15
C LEU A 68 -9.43 10.48 9.76
N GLU A 69 -9.69 11.74 9.42
CA GLU A 69 -8.64 12.71 9.07
C GLU A 69 -7.69 12.94 10.26
N ASN A 70 -8.23 13.13 11.47
CA ASN A 70 -7.44 13.27 12.69
C ASN A 70 -6.70 11.98 13.04
N TYR A 71 -7.37 10.83 12.93
CA TYR A 71 -6.77 9.53 13.21
C TYR A 71 -5.58 9.26 12.30
N ARG A 72 -5.71 9.51 10.99
CA ARG A 72 -4.62 9.35 10.04
C ARG A 72 -3.48 10.36 10.26
N ALA A 73 -3.79 11.59 10.63
CA ALA A 73 -2.76 12.59 10.93
C ALA A 73 -1.91 12.21 12.15
N GLU A 74 -2.55 11.71 13.22
CA GLU A 74 -1.89 11.38 14.48
C GLU A 74 -1.31 9.96 14.51
N PHE A 75 -1.94 9.00 13.81
CA PHE A 75 -1.60 7.58 13.87
C PHE A 75 -1.18 6.95 12.54
N GLY A 76 -1.18 7.68 11.42
CA GLY A 76 -0.89 7.12 10.10
C GLY A 76 0.47 6.42 10.01
N GLN A 77 1.47 6.87 10.80
CA GLN A 77 2.78 6.22 10.88
C GLN A 77 2.75 4.80 11.47
N TYR A 78 1.72 4.44 12.23
CA TYR A 78 1.59 3.12 12.86
C TYR A 78 0.86 2.09 12.00
N GLU A 79 0.23 2.51 10.89
CA GLU A 79 -0.52 1.62 9.98
C GLU A 79 0.32 1.13 8.79
N GLU A 80 1.50 1.70 8.58
CA GLU A 80 2.37 1.36 7.45
C GLU A 80 3.23 0.13 7.78
N PHE A 81 2.58 -1.03 7.90
CA PHE A 81 3.26 -2.31 8.08
C PHE A 81 2.82 -3.33 7.01
N LEU A 82 3.75 -4.19 6.62
CA LEU A 82 3.48 -5.34 5.77
C LEU A 82 3.52 -6.60 6.64
N GLU A 83 2.41 -7.31 6.72
CA GLU A 83 2.33 -8.60 7.41
C GLU A 83 2.70 -9.75 6.46
N LEU A 84 3.60 -10.62 6.93
CA LEU A 84 3.92 -11.88 6.31
C LEU A 84 3.21 -12.97 7.11
N VAL A 85 2.18 -13.57 6.51
CA VAL A 85 1.38 -14.63 7.13
C VAL A 85 1.73 -15.97 6.46
N PHE A 86 2.15 -16.91 7.29
CA PHE A 86 2.37 -18.31 6.92
C PHE A 86 1.18 -19.09 7.47
N ASP A 87 0.30 -19.56 6.59
CA ASP A 87 -0.95 -20.25 6.93
C ASP A 87 -0.88 -21.78 6.82
N GLU A 88 0.31 -22.30 6.48
CA GLU A 88 0.58 -23.72 6.38
C GLU A 88 1.57 -24.21 7.46
N PRO A 89 1.48 -25.49 7.89
CA PRO A 89 2.44 -26.06 8.81
C PRO A 89 3.85 -26.07 8.21
N MET A 90 4.75 -25.28 8.80
CA MET A 90 6.14 -25.17 8.38
C MET A 90 7.10 -25.71 9.42
N ASP A 91 8.22 -26.26 8.94
CA ASP A 91 9.36 -26.62 9.76
C ASP A 91 10.27 -25.40 9.92
N TYR A 92 10.15 -24.73 11.06
CA TYR A 92 10.95 -23.56 11.43
C TYR A 92 12.31 -23.94 12.05
N LEU A 93 12.53 -25.23 12.35
CA LEU A 93 13.79 -25.72 12.89
C LEU A 93 14.80 -26.01 11.77
N ASP A 94 14.32 -26.31 10.55
CA ASP A 94 15.17 -26.45 9.37
C ASP A 94 15.99 -25.17 9.11
N PRO A 95 17.34 -25.22 9.18
CA PRO A 95 18.19 -24.05 9.00
C PRO A 95 18.01 -23.37 7.64
N HIS A 96 17.71 -24.12 6.59
CA HIS A 96 17.54 -23.56 5.25
C HIS A 96 16.31 -22.64 5.21
N ARG A 97 15.14 -23.18 5.57
CA ARG A 97 13.88 -22.42 5.64
C ARG A 97 13.96 -21.25 6.61
N LYS A 98 14.57 -21.47 7.79
CA LYS A 98 14.78 -20.40 8.77
C LYS A 98 15.54 -19.23 8.16
N ASN A 99 16.64 -19.50 7.43
CA ASN A 99 17.43 -18.45 6.79
C ASN A 99 16.67 -17.75 5.66
N GLU A 100 15.92 -18.47 4.83
CA GLU A 100 15.09 -17.88 3.76
C GLU A 100 14.05 -16.90 4.33
N ILE A 101 13.34 -17.29 5.39
CA ILE A 101 12.35 -16.42 6.05
C ILE A 101 13.01 -15.16 6.60
N LEU A 102 14.17 -15.32 7.26
CA LEU A 102 14.91 -14.18 7.82
C LEU A 102 15.44 -13.26 6.73
N GLU A 103 15.91 -13.80 5.60
CA GLU A 103 16.36 -13.03 4.45
C GLU A 103 15.22 -12.19 3.84
N ILE A 104 14.04 -12.78 3.66
CA ILE A 104 12.84 -12.07 3.18
C ILE A 104 12.48 -10.90 4.11
N LEU A 105 12.62 -11.08 5.43
CA LEU A 105 12.30 -10.05 6.42
C LEU A 105 13.40 -8.98 6.53
N GLU A 106 14.65 -9.32 6.25
CA GLU A 106 15.79 -8.40 6.37
C GLU A 106 16.04 -7.62 5.08
N TRP A 107 15.72 -8.18 3.92
CA TRP A 107 15.93 -7.53 2.62
C TRP A 107 15.27 -6.13 2.54
N PRO A 108 14.00 -5.92 2.94
CA PRO A 108 13.38 -4.60 2.94
C PRO A 108 14.08 -3.60 3.88
N VAL A 109 14.56 -4.10 5.02
CA VAL A 109 15.28 -3.29 6.01
C VAL A 109 16.64 -2.86 5.46
N GLN A 110 17.37 -3.77 4.81
CA GLN A 110 18.67 -3.49 4.18
C GLN A 110 18.55 -2.50 3.02
N ASN A 111 17.44 -2.54 2.26
CA ASN A 111 17.17 -1.63 1.15
C ASN A 111 16.49 -0.31 1.56
N GLN A 112 16.37 -0.04 2.87
CA GLN A 112 15.76 1.17 3.44
C GLN A 112 14.26 1.34 3.07
N LEU A 113 13.61 0.24 2.69
CA LEU A 113 12.16 0.17 2.43
C LEU A 113 11.38 -0.07 3.73
N ALA A 114 12.04 -0.65 4.74
CA ALA A 114 11.47 -0.86 6.07
C ALA A 114 12.38 -0.29 7.16
N THR A 115 11.78 0.29 8.19
CA THR A 115 12.46 0.81 9.37
C THR A 115 12.98 -0.34 10.25
N LYS A 116 12.16 -1.37 10.44
CA LYS A 116 12.53 -2.57 11.19
C LYS A 116 11.67 -3.77 10.80
N SER A 117 12.20 -4.96 11.06
CA SER A 117 11.44 -6.22 11.00
C SER A 117 11.14 -6.72 12.41
N VAL A 118 9.88 -7.10 12.63
CA VAL A 118 9.40 -7.69 13.88
C VAL A 118 9.09 -9.15 13.61
N SER A 119 9.91 -10.02 14.18
CA SER A 119 9.90 -11.46 13.91
C SER A 119 10.12 -12.26 15.17
N TRP A 120 9.13 -13.09 15.51
CA TRP A 120 9.27 -14.06 16.60
C TRP A 120 10.40 -15.04 16.30
N LEU A 121 10.62 -15.42 15.04
CA LEU A 121 11.66 -16.36 14.63
C LEU A 121 13.07 -15.79 14.83
N LYS A 122 13.25 -14.50 14.52
CA LYS A 122 14.52 -13.78 14.77
C LYS A 122 14.83 -13.67 16.26
N ASP A 123 13.82 -13.33 17.06
CA ASP A 123 13.99 -13.24 18.52
C ASP A 123 14.16 -14.63 19.15
N PHE A 124 13.50 -15.66 18.61
CA PHE A 124 13.68 -17.04 19.02
C PHE A 124 15.09 -17.55 18.73
N ALA A 125 15.68 -17.22 17.57
CA ALA A 125 17.07 -17.57 17.26
C ALA A 125 18.08 -16.95 18.25
N ARG A 126 17.78 -15.76 18.79
CA ARG A 126 18.58 -15.14 19.87
C ARG A 126 18.34 -15.79 21.22
N PHE A 127 17.12 -16.22 21.48
CA PHE A 127 16.78 -16.99 22.67
C PHE A 127 17.47 -18.36 22.68
N GLU A 128 17.50 -19.04 21.52
CA GLU A 128 18.17 -20.32 21.31
C GLU A 128 19.67 -20.28 21.65
N SER A 129 20.37 -19.19 21.34
CA SER A 129 21.80 -19.07 21.65
C SER A 129 22.10 -18.80 23.14
N THR A 130 21.10 -18.42 23.92
CA THR A 130 21.27 -18.02 25.33
C THR A 130 20.57 -18.96 26.32
N THR A 131 19.71 -19.83 25.83
CA THR A 131 18.93 -20.76 26.64
C THR A 131 19.73 -21.99 27.07
N VAL A 132 19.35 -22.56 28.22
CA VAL A 132 19.91 -23.83 28.74
C VAL A 132 19.12 -25.05 28.25
N TYR A 133 17.97 -24.81 27.61
CA TYR A 133 17.12 -25.88 27.08
C TYR A 133 17.69 -26.44 25.77
N ASP A 134 17.67 -27.77 25.65
CA ASP A 134 18.07 -28.47 24.43
C ASP A 134 16.93 -28.41 23.39
N ILE A 135 17.21 -27.80 22.24
CA ILE A 135 16.22 -27.56 21.19
C ILE A 135 16.36 -28.62 20.11
N ASN A 136 15.43 -29.57 20.14
CA ASN A 136 15.34 -30.71 19.24
C ASN A 136 13.98 -30.68 18.54
N PRO A 137 13.77 -31.45 17.45
CA PRO A 137 12.48 -31.52 16.77
C PRO A 137 11.29 -31.81 17.70
N ASP A 138 11.49 -32.60 18.75
CA ASP A 138 10.45 -32.96 19.72
C ASP A 138 10.21 -31.88 20.79
N THR A 139 11.21 -31.05 21.10
CA THR A 139 11.15 -30.05 22.17
C THR A 139 10.91 -28.63 21.64
N PHE A 140 11.12 -28.39 20.35
CA PHE A 140 11.00 -27.08 19.71
C PHE A 140 9.64 -26.41 19.98
N VAL A 141 8.54 -27.06 19.62
CA VAL A 141 7.19 -26.49 19.77
C VAL A 141 6.80 -26.28 21.25
N PRO A 142 7.03 -27.25 22.15
CA PRO A 142 6.83 -27.04 23.59
C PRO A 142 7.65 -25.89 24.18
N ILE A 143 8.93 -25.76 23.80
CA ILE A 143 9.79 -24.67 24.28
C ILE A 143 9.24 -23.32 23.82
N ILE A 144 8.79 -23.21 22.57
CA ILE A 144 8.16 -21.98 22.08
C ILE A 144 6.92 -21.65 22.92
N GLY A 145 5.98 -22.59 23.04
CA GLY A 145 4.70 -22.36 23.69
C GLY A 145 4.80 -22.05 25.19
N ILE A 146 5.67 -22.78 25.90
CA ILE A 146 5.68 -22.81 27.37
C ILE A 146 6.78 -21.92 27.95
N VAL A 147 7.88 -21.70 27.24
CA VAL A 147 9.04 -20.96 27.74
C VAL A 147 9.21 -19.64 27.02
N PHE A 148 9.31 -19.66 25.69
CA PHE A 148 9.56 -18.45 24.92
C PHE A 148 8.36 -17.50 25.00
N LEU A 149 7.15 -17.95 24.65
CA LEU A 149 5.95 -17.12 24.63
C LEU A 149 5.43 -16.72 26.02
N THR A 150 5.92 -17.35 27.08
CA THR A 150 5.59 -16.97 28.47
C THR A 150 6.60 -15.98 29.05
N ALA A 151 7.79 -15.85 28.46
CA ALA A 151 8.78 -14.88 28.87
C ALA A 151 8.30 -13.44 28.63
N GLU A 152 8.59 -12.54 29.57
CA GLU A 152 8.07 -11.18 29.58
C GLU A 152 8.42 -10.38 28.31
N ASN A 153 9.59 -10.63 27.74
CA ASN A 153 10.10 -9.96 26.54
C ASN A 153 9.45 -10.46 25.24
N HIS A 154 8.87 -11.66 25.24
CA HIS A 154 8.40 -12.34 24.03
C HIS A 154 6.90 -12.65 24.04
N LYS A 155 6.20 -12.35 25.14
CA LYS A 155 4.74 -12.50 25.26
C LYS A 155 3.93 -11.79 24.17
N LYS A 156 4.52 -10.75 23.55
CA LYS A 156 3.94 -10.02 22.41
C LYS A 156 3.62 -10.93 21.21
N TYR A 157 4.39 -12.01 21.02
CA TYR A 157 4.23 -12.94 19.89
C TYR A 157 3.17 -14.02 20.12
N ARG A 158 2.47 -14.03 21.27
CA ARG A 158 1.48 -15.07 21.57
C ARG A 158 0.37 -15.17 20.53
N ASN A 159 -0.02 -14.03 19.95
CA ASN A 159 -1.06 -13.99 18.91
C ASN A 159 -0.50 -14.17 17.50
N ASP A 160 0.83 -14.20 17.37
CA ASP A 160 1.52 -14.33 16.09
C ASP A 160 1.89 -15.78 15.77
N ILE A 161 1.67 -16.72 16.70
CA ILE A 161 1.95 -18.14 16.51
C ILE A 161 0.71 -18.95 16.88
N ILE A 162 0.25 -19.76 15.93
CA ILE A 162 -0.89 -20.66 16.09
C ILE A 162 -0.38 -22.09 16.13
N PHE A 163 -0.68 -22.79 17.22
CA PHE A 163 -0.37 -24.20 17.38
C PHE A 163 -1.54 -25.08 16.96
N ASP A 164 -1.25 -26.32 16.55
CA ASP A 164 -2.27 -27.35 16.41
C ASP A 164 -2.90 -27.70 17.77
N LYS A 165 -4.01 -28.44 17.73
CA LYS A 165 -4.76 -28.86 18.93
C LYS A 165 -3.91 -29.59 19.96
N PHE A 166 -2.85 -30.28 19.51
CA PHE A 166 -1.98 -31.10 20.35
C PHE A 166 -0.65 -30.40 20.70
N GLN A 167 -0.45 -29.15 20.27
CA GLN A 167 0.81 -28.40 20.45
C GLN A 167 2.07 -29.15 19.98
N THR A 168 1.92 -29.92 18.90
CA THR A 168 3.02 -30.62 18.23
C THR A 168 3.59 -29.84 17.06
N ARG A 169 2.79 -28.96 16.44
CA ARG A 169 3.18 -28.24 15.22
C ARG A 169 2.65 -26.81 15.25
N ILE A 170 3.40 -25.91 14.63
CA ILE A 170 2.94 -24.56 14.31
C ILE A 170 2.16 -24.67 13.00
N ILE A 171 0.88 -24.32 13.02
CA ILE A 171 -0.02 -24.40 11.87
C ILE A 171 -0.24 -23.04 11.22
N GLY A 172 0.14 -21.97 11.90
CA GLY A 172 0.11 -20.64 11.36
C GLY A 172 1.08 -19.74 12.10
N SER A 173 1.71 -18.81 11.40
CA SER A 173 2.50 -17.78 12.04
C SER A 173 2.42 -16.46 11.27
N ARG A 174 2.65 -15.37 11.99
CA ARG A 174 2.69 -14.02 11.44
C ARG A 174 3.96 -13.33 11.88
N MET A 175 4.55 -12.60 10.97
CA MET A 175 5.64 -11.64 11.22
C MET A 175 5.32 -10.36 10.44
N TYR A 176 5.94 -9.25 10.78
CA TYR A 176 5.67 -8.01 10.05
C TYR A 176 6.91 -7.14 9.93
N ILE A 177 6.89 -6.27 8.93
CA ILE A 177 7.88 -5.23 8.73
C ILE A 177 7.19 -3.88 8.81
N GLU A 178 7.79 -2.93 9.52
CA GLU A 178 7.32 -1.55 9.56
C GLU A 178 7.99 -0.80 8.42
N LEU A 179 7.19 -0.33 7.45
CA LEU A 179 7.67 0.30 6.23
C LEU A 179 8.20 1.72 6.52
N THR A 180 9.06 2.20 5.63
CA THR A 180 9.39 3.63 5.56
C THR A 180 8.46 4.31 4.57
N ALA A 181 8.40 5.65 4.59
CA ALA A 181 7.68 6.41 3.56
C ALA A 181 8.10 6.00 2.13
N LYS A 182 9.37 5.62 1.93
CA LYS A 182 9.87 5.10 0.66
C LYS A 182 9.28 3.72 0.33
N GLY A 183 9.22 2.81 1.30
CA GLY A 183 8.65 1.48 1.09
C GLY A 183 7.14 1.45 0.89
N VAL A 184 6.43 2.50 1.27
CA VAL A 184 4.98 2.66 0.98
C VAL A 184 4.73 3.16 -0.44
N GLU A 185 5.69 3.89 -1.02
CA GLU A 185 5.56 4.45 -2.37
C GLU A 185 6.03 3.51 -3.49
N GLU A 186 6.83 2.48 -3.18
CA GLU A 186 7.31 1.44 -4.12
C GLU A 186 6.29 0.31 -4.31
#